data_AF-A0A973WTD5-F1
#
_entry.id   AF-A0A973WTD5-F1
#
_cell.length_a   1.000
_cell.length_b   1.000
_cell.length_c   1.000
_cell.angle_alpha   90.00
_cell.angle_beta   90.00
_cell.angle_gamma   90.00
#
_symmetry.space_group_name_H-M   'P 1'
#
loop_
_entity.id
_entity.type
_entity.pdbx_description
1 polymer ?
#
loop_
_entity_poly.entity_id
_entity_poly.type
_entity_poly.pdbx_seq_one_letter_code
_entity_poly.pdbx_strand_id
1 'polypeptide(L)' 'MQELLALVVRAPQRVKSDYVRANAEIVAMAASLQLITTRVSKGTYAQAWRITTKGLTFFQQQRDTQ' A
#
# COMPACT_ATOMS: atom_id res chain seq x y z
N MET A 1 5.05 8.72 -1.32
CA MET A 1 4.53 7.68 -0.39
C MET A 1 3.05 7.93 -0.16
N GLN A 2 2.70 9.17 0.20
CA GLN A 2 1.31 9.63 0.37
C GLN A 2 0.39 9.27 -0.80
N GLU A 3 0.80 9.48 -2.06
CA GLU A 3 -0.01 9.15 -3.24
C GLU A 3 -0.32 7.65 -3.35
N LEU A 4 0.70 6.78 -3.25
CA LEU A 4 0.52 5.33 -3.24
C LEU A 4 -0.46 4.89 -2.15
N LEU A 5 -0.30 5.40 -0.92
CA LEU A 5 -1.19 5.07 0.19
C LEU A 5 -2.62 5.57 -0.07
N ALA A 6 -2.80 6.78 -0.59
CA ALA A 6 -4.11 7.32 -0.95
C ALA A 6 -4.83 6.46 -2.00
N LEU A 7 -4.10 5.96 -3.01
CA LEU A 7 -4.64 5.05 -4.01
C LEU A 7 -5.08 3.71 -3.39
N VAL A 8 -4.22 3.12 -2.56
CA VAL A 8 -4.48 1.80 -1.94
C VAL A 8 -5.59 1.87 -0.88
N VAL A 9 -5.73 2.99 -0.15
CA VAL A 9 -6.88 3.26 0.74
C VAL A 9 -8.19 3.28 -0.04
N ARG A 10 -8.19 3.95 -1.20
CA ARG A 10 -9.39 4.07 -2.04
C ARG A 10 -9.80 2.73 -2.63
N ALA A 11 -8.82 2.00 -3.18
CA ALA A 11 -9.05 0.68 -3.75
C ALA A 11 -7.74 -0.13 -3.80
N PRO A 12 -7.79 -1.47 -3.60
CA PRO A 12 -6.62 -2.32 -3.80
C PRO A 12 -6.01 -2.16 -5.20
N GLN A 13 -4.70 -1.98 -5.28
CA GLN A 13 -3.99 -1.76 -6.54
C GLN A 13 -3.41 -3.07 -7.06
N ARG A 14 -3.72 -3.46 -8.30
CA ARG A 14 -3.15 -4.69 -8.89
C ARG A 14 -1.62 -4.63 -8.85
N VAL A 15 -0.97 -5.73 -8.46
CA VAL A 15 0.50 -5.81 -8.35
C VAL A 15 1.24 -5.56 -9.68
N LYS A 16 0.51 -5.70 -10.79
CA LYS A 16 0.97 -5.48 -12.16
C LYS A 16 0.24 -4.31 -12.85
N SER A 17 -0.29 -3.33 -12.11
CA SER A 17 -0.79 -2.10 -12.76
C SER A 17 0.37 -1.24 -13.24
N ASP A 18 0.13 -0.40 -14.25
CA ASP A 18 1.18 0.48 -14.80
C ASP A 18 1.71 1.44 -13.75
N TYR A 19 0.84 1.99 -12.89
CA TYR A 19 1.25 2.81 -11.75
C TYR A 19 2.21 2.05 -10.81
N VAL A 20 1.86 0.81 -10.42
CA VAL A 20 2.70 0.01 -9.51
C VAL A 20 4.04 -0.34 -10.14
N ARG A 21 4.08 -0.61 -11.45
CA ARG A 21 5.33 -0.88 -12.18
C ARG A 21 6.21 0.38 -12.26
N ALA A 22 5.62 1.51 -12.62
CA ALA A 22 6.33 2.78 -12.72
C ALA A 22 6.87 3.27 -11.36
N ASN A 23 6.21 2.86 -10.27
CA ASN A 23 6.52 3.27 -8.90
C ASN A 23 7.04 2.09 -8.04
N ALA A 24 7.78 1.15 -8.65
CA ALA A 24 8.18 -0.09 -7.98
C ALA A 24 9.00 0.13 -6.70
N GLU A 25 9.90 1.12 -6.69
CA GLU A 25 10.75 1.44 -5.54
C GLU A 25 9.93 1.85 -4.32
N ILE A 26 8.96 2.74 -4.51
CA ILE A 26 8.11 3.23 -3.42
C ILE A 26 7.11 2.17 -2.93
N VAL A 27 6.66 1.29 -3.84
CA VAL A 27 5.85 0.13 -3.48
C VAL A 27 6.67 -0.84 -2.63
N ALA A 28 7.91 -1.12 -3.02
CA ALA A 28 8.82 -1.96 -2.24
C ALA A 28 9.10 -1.36 -0.86
N MET A 29 9.37 -0.05 -0.77
CA MET A 29 9.55 0.65 0.49
C MET A 29 8.30 0.56 1.39
N ALA A 30 7.11 0.82 0.84
CA ALA A 30 5.86 0.73 1.59
C ALA A 30 5.57 -0.69 2.10
N ALA A 31 5.90 -1.71 1.30
CA ALA A 31 5.77 -3.11 1.70
C ALA A 31 6.76 -3.49 2.81
N SER A 32 8.03 -3.06 2.70
CA SER A 32 9.06 -3.27 3.73
C SER A 32 8.70 -2.60 5.06
N LEU A 33 8.08 -1.43 5.01
CA LEU A 33 7.55 -0.74 6.19
C LEU A 33 6.25 -1.35 6.72
N GLN A 34 5.71 -2.39 6.06
CA GLN A 34 4.45 -3.05 6.38
C GLN A 34 3.24 -2.11 6.31
N LEU A 35 3.29 -1.07 5.47
CA LEU A 35 2.16 -0.15 5.25
C LEU A 35 1.16 -0.72 4.25
N ILE A 36 1.64 -1.53 3.30
CA ILE A 36 0.82 -2.26 2.34
C ILE A 36 1.20 -3.74 2.34
N THR A 37 0.28 -4.59 1.92
CA THR A 37 0.50 -6.03 1.81
C THR A 37 -0.35 -6.65 0.71
N THR A 38 0.13 -7.75 0.14
CA THR A 38 -0.69 -8.65 -0.69
C THR A 38 -1.29 -9.78 0.15
N ARG A 39 -0.84 -9.99 1.39
CA ARG A 39 -1.32 -11.08 2.25
C ARG A 39 -2.76 -10.81 2.70
N VAL A 40 -3.65 -11.78 2.47
CA VAL A 40 -5.08 -11.67 2.82
C VAL A 40 -5.50 -12.63 3.94
N SER A 41 -4.74 -13.72 4.13
CA SER A 41 -4.91 -14.67 5.23
C SER A 41 -3.59 -15.40 5.49
N LYS A 42 -3.59 -16.44 6.33
CA LYS A 42 -2.39 -17.26 6.59
C LYS A 42 -2.05 -18.08 5.35
N GLY A 43 -0.92 -17.75 4.71
CA GLY A 43 -0.43 -18.44 3.50
C GLY A 43 -1.11 -18.02 2.20
N THR A 44 -2.08 -17.11 2.22
CA THR A 44 -2.77 -16.65 1.00
C THR A 44 -2.43 -15.20 0.67
N TYR A 45 -2.10 -14.96 -0.59
CA TYR A 45 -1.71 -13.67 -1.13
C TYR A 45 -2.58 -13.31 -2.34
N ALA A 46 -3.09 -12.08 -2.37
CA ALA A 46 -3.84 -11.53 -3.48
C ALA A 46 -2.91 -10.96 -4.56
N GLN A 47 -3.43 -10.83 -5.78
CA GLN A 47 -2.76 -10.15 -6.88
C GLN A 47 -2.93 -8.61 -6.82
N ALA A 48 -3.18 -8.07 -5.63
CA ALA A 48 -3.34 -6.64 -5.40
C ALA A 48 -2.74 -6.22 -4.04
N TRP A 49 -2.11 -5.05 -4.03
CA TRP A 49 -1.68 -4.34 -2.85
C TRP A 49 -2.88 -3.79 -2.09
N ARG A 50 -2.93 -4.06 -0.79
CA ARG A 50 -3.95 -3.60 0.15
C ARG A 50 -3.28 -2.86 1.29
N ILE A 51 -3.99 -1.91 1.89
CA ILE A 51 -3.46 -1.19 3.04
C ILE A 51 -3.53 -2.08 4.28
N THR A 52 -2.50 -2.03 5.12
CA THR A 52 -2.53 -2.65 6.44
C THR A 52 -3.12 -1.69 7.47
N THR A 53 -3.48 -2.19 8.65
CA THR A 53 -3.87 -1.31 9.77
C THR A 53 -2.78 -0.29 10.09
N LYS A 54 -1.51 -0.72 10.10
CA LYS A 54 -0.35 0.17 10.30
C LYS A 54 -0.26 1.24 9.21
N GLY A 55 -0.44 0.85 7.95
CA GLY A 55 -0.43 1.79 6.81
C GLY A 55 -1.54 2.82 6.89
N LEU A 56 -2.74 2.42 7.33
CA LEU A 56 -3.86 3.33 7.48
C LEU A 56 -3.61 4.35 8.59
N THR A 57 -3.11 3.91 9.75
CA THR A 57 -2.73 4.82 10.85
C THR A 57 -1.64 5.80 10.42
N PHE A 58 -0.60 5.30 9.75
CA PHE A 58 0.48 6.14 9.22
C PHE A 58 -0.06 7.19 8.23
N PHE A 59 -0.95 6.79 7.32
CA PHE A 59 -1.56 7.69 6.36
C PHE A 59 -2.42 8.78 7.02
N GLN A 60 -3.18 8.45 8.06
CA GLN A 60 -3.98 9.41 8.82
C GLN A 60 -3.08 10.42 9.56
N GLN A 61 -2.05 9.95 10.25
CA GLN A 61 -1.10 10.81 10.95
C GLN A 61 -0.43 11.82 10.02
N GLN A 62 -0.07 11.42 8.80
CA GLN A 62 0.52 12.34 7.83
C GLN A 62 -0.47 13.40 7.29
N ARG A 63 -1.78 13.11 7.32
CA ARG A 63 -2.82 14.07 6.92
C ARG A 63 -3.11 15.10 7.99
N ASP A 64 -2.99 14.72 9.26
CA ASP A 64 -3.30 15.60 10.39
C ASP A 64 -2.17 16.60 10.70
N THR A 65 -0.96 16.33 10.19
CA THR A 65 0.22 17.22 10.34
C THR A 65 0.37 18.23 9.19
N GLN A 66 -0.56 18.27 8.23
CA GLN A 66 -0.62 19.26 7.15
C GLN A 66 -1.76 20.25 7.37
#